data_AF-A0A1B7KP84-F1
#
_entry.id   AF-A0A1B7KP84-F1
#
_cell.length_a   1.000
_cell.length_b   1.000
_cell.length_c   1.000
_cell.angle_alpha   90.00
_cell.angle_beta   90.00
_cell.angle_gamma   90.00
#
_symmetry.space_group_name_H-M   'P 1'
#
loop_
_entity.id
_entity.type
_entity.pdbx_description
1 polymer ?
#
loop_
_entity_poly.entity_id
_entity_poly.type
_entity_poly.pdbx_seq_one_letter_code
_entity_poly.pdbx_strand_id
1 'polypeptide(L)' 'MRLKELPINPSTKKLEIDIMEQKGSFAIVVCDGKAKITELPPYGETKIITHQGKVKRIRFDEGEEF' A
#
# COMPACT_ATOMS: atom_id res chain seq x y z
N MET A 1 -4.18 3.12 9.49
CA MET A 1 -4.75 2.39 8.32
C MET A 1 -4.28 0.93 8.23
N ARG A 2 -5.00 0.02 7.56
CA ARG A 2 -4.63 -1.41 7.44
C ARG A 2 -4.25 -1.77 6.00
N LEU A 3 -3.12 -2.45 5.84
CA LEU A 3 -2.69 -3.06 4.59
C LEU A 3 -3.64 -4.19 4.18
N LYS A 4 -4.18 -4.12 2.97
CA LYS A 4 -4.97 -5.20 2.35
C LYS A 4 -4.12 -5.85 1.26
N GLU A 5 -4.14 -7.17 1.18
CA GLU A 5 -3.49 -7.87 0.07
C GLU A 5 -4.28 -7.64 -1.22
N LEU A 6 -3.57 -7.37 -2.31
CA LEU A 6 -4.14 -7.34 -3.64
C LEU A 6 -3.71 -8.58 -4.41
N PRO A 7 -4.66 -9.41 -4.87
CA PRO A 7 -4.32 -10.59 -5.65
C PRO A 7 -3.74 -10.18 -7.00
N ILE A 8 -2.65 -10.84 -7.39
CA ILE A 8 -2.09 -10.75 -8.74
C ILE A 8 -2.61 -11.96 -9.52
N ASN A 9 -3.16 -11.72 -10.70
CA ASN A 9 -3.66 -12.80 -11.53
C ASN A 9 -2.47 -13.66 -12.03
N PRO A 10 -2.38 -14.96 -11.65
CA PRO A 10 -1.23 -15.79 -11.97
C PRO A 10 -1.14 -16.13 -13.47
N SER A 11 -2.27 -16.13 -14.17
CA SER A 11 -2.35 -16.45 -15.60
C SER A 11 -1.92 -15.27 -16.46
N THR A 12 -2.34 -14.05 -16.12
CA THR A 12 -2.01 -12.84 -16.89
C THR A 12 -0.75 -12.14 -16.38
N LYS A 13 -0.30 -12.46 -15.15
CA LYS A 13 0.75 -11.77 -14.40
C LYS A 13 0.46 -10.28 -14.18
N LYS A 14 -0.81 -9.88 -14.26
CA LYS A 14 -1.25 -8.49 -14.08
C LYS A 14 -1.84 -8.30 -12.69
N LEU A 15 -1.60 -7.10 -12.17
CA LEU A 15 -2.33 -6.54 -11.06
C LEU A 15 -3.38 -5.60 -11.66
N GLU A 16 -4.66 -5.94 -11.49
CA GLU A 16 -5.79 -5.15 -11.98
C GLU A 16 -6.49 -4.51 -10.78
N ILE A 17 -6.71 -3.20 -10.86
CA ILE A 17 -7.29 -2.40 -9.78
C ILE A 17 -8.28 -1.45 -10.43
N ASP A 18 -9.51 -1.45 -9.91
CA ASP A 18 -10.46 -0.39 -10.22
C ASP A 18 -10.10 0.86 -9.41
N ILE A 19 -9.51 1.84 -10.11
CA ILE A 19 -9.09 3.10 -9.50
C ILE A 19 -10.27 4.03 -9.19
N MET A 20 -11.44 3.83 -9.81
CA MET A 20 -12.64 4.63 -9.55
C MET A 20 -13.34 4.18 -8.26
N GLU A 21 -13.17 2.92 -7.87
CA GLU A 21 -13.64 2.39 -6.58
C GLU A 21 -12.76 2.81 -5.40
N GLN A 22 -11.50 3.19 -5.63
CA GLN A 22 -10.61 3.66 -4.57
C GLN A 22 -10.96 5.11 -4.19
N LYS A 23 -11.26 5.32 -2.91
CA LYS A 23 -11.57 6.66 -2.38
C LYS A 23 -10.31 7.31 -1.80
N GLY A 24 -10.15 8.61 -2.05
CA GLY A 24 -9.06 9.39 -1.50
C GLY A 24 -7.68 9.01 -2.05
N SER A 25 -6.63 9.35 -1.32
CA SER A 25 -5.25 9.00 -1.68
C SER A 25 -4.91 7.60 -1.16
N PHE A 26 -4.28 6.78 -2.00
CA PHE A 26 -3.86 5.43 -1.65
C PHE A 26 -2.50 5.09 -2.25
N ALA A 27 -1.84 4.10 -1.67
CA ALA A 27 -0.58 3.56 -2.17
C ALA A 27 -0.69 2.05 -2.40
N ILE A 28 -0.07 1.59 -3.49
CA ILE A 28 0.11 0.18 -3.77
C ILE A 28 1.61 -0.11 -3.68
N VAL A 29 1.96 -1.15 -2.93
CA VAL A 29 3.35 -1.60 -2.76
C VAL A 29 3.47 -3.01 -3.29
N VAL A 30 4.35 -3.21 -4.27
CA VAL A 30 4.64 -4.51 -4.87
C VAL A 30 6.05 -4.95 -4.50
N CYS A 31 6.17 -6.15 -3.93
CA CYS A 31 7.46 -6.74 -3.53
C CYS A 31 7.36 -8.27 -3.60
N ASP A 32 8.33 -8.92 -4.25
CA ASP A 32 8.42 -10.38 -4.40
C ASP A 32 7.11 -11.04 -4.89
N GLY A 33 6.48 -10.46 -5.91
CA GLY A 33 5.24 -10.99 -6.50
C GLY A 33 4.01 -10.88 -5.58
N LYS A 34 4.09 -10.09 -4.51
CA LYS A 34 2.96 -9.75 -3.63
C LYS A 34 2.66 -8.27 -3.78
N ALA A 35 1.37 -7.93 -3.87
CA ALA A 35 0.91 -6.56 -3.86
C ALA A 35 0.08 -6.30 -2.59
N LYS A 36 0.26 -5.13 -2.01
CA LYS A 36 -0.58 -4.63 -0.91
C LYS A 36 -1.06 -3.23 -1.23
N ILE A 37 -2.31 -2.94 -0.89
CA ILE A 37 -2.89 -1.60 -0.96
C ILE A 37 -3.13 -1.07 0.44
N THR A 38 -2.95 0.23 0.61
CA THR A 38 -3.38 0.97 1.80
C THR A 38 -3.87 2.33 1.38
N GLU A 39 -4.87 2.84 2.10
CA GLU A 39 -5.17 4.26 2.09
C GLU A 39 -3.97 5.02 2.70
N LEU A 40 -3.79 6.27 2.26
CA LEU A 40 -2.86 7.22 2.86
C LEU A 40 -3.60 8.11 3.85
N PRO A 41 -3.01 8.42 5.01
CA PRO A 41 -3.66 9.25 6.00
C PRO A 41 -3.91 10.65 5.42
N PRO A 42 -5.02 11.31 5.81
CA PRO A 42 -5.31 12.67 5.35
C PRO A 42 -4.24 13.69 5.82
N TYR A 43 -3.63 13.43 6.98
CA TYR A 43 -2.54 14.21 7.57
C TYR A 43 -1.50 13.25 8.16
N GLY A 44 -0.22 13.62 8.09
CA GLY A 44 0.89 12.82 8.63
C GLY A 44 1.73 12.13 7.55
N GLU A 45 2.48 11.09 7.95
CA GLU A 45 3.47 10.44 7.11
C GLU A 45 3.19 8.94 6.94
N THR A 46 3.44 8.42 5.74
CA THR A 46 3.50 6.96 5.49
C THR A 46 4.93 6.55 5.15
N LYS A 47 5.52 5.70 5.97
CA LYS A 47 6.92 5.25 5.84
C LYS A 47 6.97 3.80 5.37
N ILE A 48 7.46 3.56 4.17
CA ILE A 48 7.77 2.22 3.66
C ILE A 48 9.16 1.83 4.14
N ILE A 49 9.25 0.84 5.03
CA ILE A 49 10.51 0.39 5.60
C ILE A 49 10.98 -0.85 4.86
N THR A 50 12.14 -0.74 4.22
CA THR A 50 12.78 -1.84 3.50
C THR A 50 13.91 -2.46 4.33
N HIS A 51 14.22 -3.73 4.06
CA HIS A 51 15.37 -4.43 4.63
C HIS A 51 15.81 -5.51 3.64
N GLN A 52 17.09 -5.51 3.25
CA GLN A 52 17.66 -6.46 2.28
C GLN A 52 16.87 -6.51 0.96
N GLY A 53 16.53 -5.35 0.40
CA GLY A 53 15.79 -5.23 -0.87
C GLY A 53 14.30 -5.58 -0.79
N LYS A 54 13.79 -5.99 0.37
CA LYS A 54 12.38 -6.35 0.57
C LYS A 54 11.64 -5.34 1.41
N VAL A 55 10.33 -5.20 1.18
CA VAL A 55 9.44 -4.42 2.04
C VAL A 55 9.22 -5.21 3.33
N LYS A 56 9.68 -4.66 4.46
CA LYS A 56 9.55 -5.29 5.78
C LYS A 56 8.26 -4.91 6.47
N ARG A 57 7.89 -3.62 6.42
CA ARG A 57 6.66 -3.07 7.02
C ARG A 57 6.35 -1.68 6.48
N ILE A 58 5.11 -1.26 6.64
CA ILE A 58 4.66 0.12 6.41
C ILE A 58 4.24 0.68 7.76
N ARG A 59 4.69 1.90 8.09
CA ARG A 59 4.26 2.64 9.28
C ARG A 59 3.45 3.86 8.86
N PHE A 60 2.41 4.14 9.64
CA PHE A 60 1.59 5.33 9.52
C PHE A 60 1.87 6.19 10.75
N ASP A 61 2.24 7.44 10.52
CA ASP A 61 2.58 8.44 11.53
C ASP A 61 1.55 9.56 11.38
N GLU A 62 0.37 9.33 11.93
CA GLU A 62 -0.77 10.25 11.85
C GLU A 62 -0.55 11.34 12.91
N GLY A 63 -0.17 12.55 12.49
CA GLY A 63 0.00 13.68 13.39
C GLY A 63 -1.36 14.25 13.80
N GLU A 64 -1.52 14.62 15.06
CA GLU A 64 -2.62 15.49 15.51
C GLU A 64 -2.19 16.95 15.33
N GLU A 65 -2.98 17.75 14.60
CA GLU A 65 -2.93 19.21 14.78
C GLU A 65 -3.53 19.49 16.16
N PHE A 66 -2.71 20.01 17.09
CA PHE A 66 -3.16 20.50 18.39
C PHE A 66 -3.28 22.02 18.38
#